data_AF-A0A379YXJ2-F1
#
_entry.id   AF-A0A379YXJ2-F1
#
_cell.length_a   1.000
_cell.length_b   1.000
_cell.length_c   1.000
_cell.angle_alpha   90.00
_cell.angle_beta   90.00
_cell.angle_gamma   90.00
#
_symmetry.space_group_name_H-M   'P 1'
#
loop_
_entity.id
_entity.type
_entity.pdbx_description
1 polymer ?
#
loop_
_entity_poly.entity_id
_entity_poly.type
_entity_poly.pdbx_seq_one_letter_code
_entity_poly.pdbx_strand_id
1 'polypeptide(L)'
;MPVQRPYNPNAKRMAEMIQADWAKIGVRAKIVTFEWGEYLQRIKNGEHQTALMGWTTANGDPDNFFGPLFTCASLGGSNSAKWCYKPFDQLILQAREENDHAKRVAMYQQAQVMMHDQMPAMMIAHSTIFETGAQGSERLRDRPVRQTHLQTGVVGEIRHRPG
;
A
#
# COMPACT_ATOMS: atom_id res chain seq x y z
N MET A 1 -5.15 11.78 2.07
CA MET A 1 -6.14 10.78 2.50
C MET A 1 -7.04 11.44 3.54
N PRO A 2 -8.30 11.77 3.20
CA PRO A 2 -9.20 12.56 4.05
C PRO A 2 -10.02 11.76 5.07
N VAL A 3 -10.12 10.44 4.88
CA VAL A 3 -11.04 9.57 5.64
C VAL A 3 -10.28 8.46 6.34
N GLN A 4 -10.84 7.97 7.45
CA GLN A 4 -10.39 6.79 8.14
C GLN A 4 -10.54 5.56 7.24
N ARG A 5 -9.53 4.69 7.26
CA ARG A 5 -9.52 3.39 6.58
C ARG A 5 -9.05 2.31 7.55
N PRO A 6 -9.43 1.05 7.36
CA PRO A 6 -8.98 -0.03 8.23
C PRO A 6 -7.46 -0.05 8.41
N TYR A 7 -6.69 0.18 7.33
CA TYR A 7 -5.23 0.22 7.34
C TYR A 7 -4.61 1.49 7.95
N ASN A 8 -5.38 2.58 8.12
CA ASN A 8 -4.87 3.84 8.67
C ASN A 8 -6.00 4.63 9.32
N PRO A 9 -6.09 4.59 10.67
CA PRO A 9 -7.17 5.26 11.38
C PRO A 9 -7.04 6.78 11.35
N ASN A 10 -5.84 7.33 11.13
CA ASN A 10 -5.62 8.78 11.10
C ASN A 10 -4.44 9.15 10.20
N ALA A 11 -4.72 9.24 8.90
CA ALA A 11 -3.70 9.56 7.90
C ALA A 11 -3.16 10.99 8.01
N LYS A 12 -3.96 11.94 8.52
CA LYS A 12 -3.49 13.31 8.78
C LYS A 12 -2.40 13.30 9.85
N ARG A 13 -2.65 12.64 10.98
CA ARG A 13 -1.68 12.52 12.06
C ARG A 13 -0.41 11.81 11.61
N MET A 14 -0.55 10.73 10.82
CA MET A 14 0.60 10.04 10.23
C MET A 14 1.42 10.97 9.31
N ALA A 15 0.75 11.76 8.46
CA ALA A 15 1.42 12.72 7.59
C ALA A 15 2.15 13.82 8.38
N GLU A 16 1.58 14.32 9.47
CA GLU A 16 2.22 15.29 10.38
C GLU A 16 3.49 14.72 11.02
N MET A 17 3.45 13.46 11.47
CA MET A 17 4.62 12.78 12.03
C MET A 17 5.73 12.58 10.98
N ILE A 18 5.37 12.09 9.79
CA ILE A 18 6.32 11.91 8.68
C ILE A 18 6.93 13.26 8.27
N GLN A 19 6.11 14.31 8.16
CA GLN A 19 6.58 15.66 7.85
C GLN A 19 7.60 16.16 8.89
N ALA A 20 7.34 15.94 10.18
CA ALA A 20 8.26 16.33 11.24
C ALA A 20 9.58 15.55 11.19
N ASP A 21 9.54 14.24 10.91
CA ASP A 21 10.75 13.42 10.78
C ASP A 21 11.56 13.78 9.53
N TRP A 22 10.90 14.03 8.41
CA TRP A 22 11.54 14.51 7.18
C TRP A 22 12.19 15.88 7.35
N ALA A 23 11.59 16.79 8.12
CA ALA A 23 12.19 18.08 8.41
C ALA A 23 13.53 17.96 9.14
N LYS A 24 13.71 16.95 10.01
CA LYS A 24 14.99 16.69 10.73
C LYS A 24 16.14 16.34 9.80
N ILE A 25 15.84 15.82 8.61
CA ILE A 25 16.83 15.46 7.58
C ILE A 25 16.82 16.44 6.40
N GLY A 26 16.20 17.62 6.56
CA GLY A 26 16.19 18.69 5.55
C GLY A 26 15.14 18.55 4.45
N VAL A 27 14.27 17.55 4.50
CA VAL A 27 13.18 17.37 3.52
C VAL A 27 11.97 18.19 3.94
N ARG A 28 11.60 19.18 3.11
CA ARG A 28 10.40 20.01 3.32
C ARG A 28 9.21 19.42 2.57
N ALA A 29 8.25 18.86 3.29
CA ALA A 29 6.99 18.38 2.73
C ALA A 29 5.82 19.32 3.04
N LYS A 30 4.86 19.42 2.12
CA LYS A 30 3.55 20.04 2.35
C LYS A 30 2.49 18.95 2.36
N ILE A 31 1.68 18.90 3.42
CA ILE A 31 0.56 17.96 3.49
C ILE A 31 -0.56 18.49 2.58
N VAL A 32 -1.04 17.64 1.68
CA VAL A 32 -2.13 17.94 0.75
C VAL A 32 -3.22 16.88 0.90
N THR A 33 -4.48 17.30 0.91
CA THR A 33 -5.62 16.38 0.92
C THR A 33 -6.75 16.92 0.07
N PHE A 34 -7.59 16.01 -0.41
CA PHE A 34 -8.77 16.24 -1.24
C PHE A 34 -9.91 15.37 -0.70
N GLU A 35 -11.12 15.50 -1.24
CA GLU A 35 -12.16 14.49 -1.09
C GLU A 35 -11.64 13.13 -1.61
N TRP A 36 -12.14 12.00 -1.10
CA TRP A 36 -11.57 10.68 -1.36
C TRP A 36 -11.58 10.28 -2.84
N GLY A 37 -12.68 10.54 -3.56
CA GLY A 37 -12.77 10.27 -4.99
C GLY A 37 -11.75 11.09 -5.80
N GLU A 38 -11.65 12.38 -5.49
CA GLU A 38 -10.64 13.27 -6.10
C GLU A 38 -9.22 12.82 -5.74
N TYR A 39 -8.97 12.44 -4.49
CA TYR A 39 -7.67 11.96 -4.01
C TYR A 39 -7.20 10.73 -4.81
N LEU A 40 -8.10 9.76 -5.01
CA LEU A 40 -7.81 8.57 -5.81
C LEU A 40 -7.54 8.92 -7.28
N GLN A 41 -8.33 9.81 -7.87
CA GLN A 41 -8.16 10.20 -9.27
C GLN A 41 -6.81 10.90 -9.49
N ARG A 42 -6.42 11.80 -8.59
CA ARG A 42 -5.12 12.50 -8.67
C ARG A 42 -3.93 11.54 -8.49
N ILE A 43 -4.05 10.56 -7.59
CA ILE A 43 -3.05 9.49 -7.45
C ILE A 43 -2.96 8.64 -8.72
N LYS A 44 -4.11 8.28 -9.29
CA LYS A 44 -4.19 7.54 -10.55
C LYS A 44 -3.52 8.33 -11.69
N ASN A 45 -3.70 9.65 -11.73
CA ASN A 45 -3.06 10.56 -12.68
C ASN A 45 -1.57 10.81 -12.41
N GLY A 46 -1.04 10.44 -11.24
CA GLY A 46 0.37 10.66 -10.88
C GLY A 46 0.68 12.08 -10.43
N GLU A 47 -0.30 12.80 -9.89
CA GLU A 47 -0.15 14.19 -9.42
C GLU A 47 0.54 14.28 -8.04
N HIS A 48 0.92 13.15 -7.44
CA HIS A 48 1.60 13.08 -6.15
C HIS A 48 3.10 12.85 -6.31
N GLN A 49 3.89 13.45 -5.42
CA GLN A 49 5.29 13.05 -5.20
C GLN A 49 5.34 11.84 -4.27
N THR A 50 4.58 11.87 -3.18
CA THR A 50 4.40 10.78 -2.24
C THR A 50 2.93 10.71 -1.82
N ALA A 51 2.46 9.53 -1.48
CA ALA A 51 1.07 9.33 -1.07
C ALA A 51 0.97 8.31 0.06
N LEU A 52 0.13 8.62 1.05
CA LEU A 52 -0.32 7.64 2.02
C LEU A 52 -1.50 6.89 1.41
N MET A 53 -1.29 5.61 1.15
CA MET A 53 -2.27 4.69 0.59
C MET A 53 -2.29 3.41 1.41
N GLY A 54 -3.24 2.54 1.12
CA GLY A 54 -3.23 1.21 1.70
C GLY A 54 -4.13 0.27 0.93
N TRP A 55 -3.99 -1.02 1.23
CA TRP A 55 -4.72 -2.08 0.60
C TRP A 55 -5.33 -3.02 1.62
N THR A 56 -6.47 -3.60 1.27
CA THR A 56 -7.17 -4.63 2.04
C THR A 56 -7.31 -5.85 1.15
N THR A 57 -6.71 -6.98 1.54
CA THR A 57 -6.81 -8.21 0.73
C THR A 57 -8.16 -8.90 0.91
N ALA A 58 -8.82 -9.28 -0.18
CA ALA A 58 -10.16 -9.86 -0.12
C ALA A 58 -10.19 -11.36 0.24
N ASN A 59 -9.14 -12.12 -0.12
CA ASN A 59 -9.16 -13.59 -0.11
C ASN A 59 -7.91 -14.24 0.55
N GLY A 60 -7.00 -13.45 1.11
CA GLY A 60 -5.79 -13.94 1.77
C GLY A 60 -4.72 -14.53 0.84
N ASP A 61 -4.95 -14.54 -0.49
CA ASP A 61 -3.92 -14.93 -1.45
C ASP A 61 -2.92 -13.76 -1.67
N PRO A 62 -1.59 -14.01 -1.63
CA PRO A 62 -0.60 -12.96 -1.83
C PRO A 62 -0.72 -12.22 -3.18
N ASP A 63 -1.19 -12.88 -4.25
CA ASP A 63 -1.42 -12.24 -5.55
C ASP A 63 -2.41 -11.08 -5.44
N ASN A 64 -3.39 -11.18 -4.54
CA ASN A 64 -4.37 -10.12 -4.33
C ASN A 64 -3.74 -8.84 -3.76
N PHE A 65 -2.50 -8.91 -3.26
CA PHE A 65 -1.69 -7.74 -2.92
C PHE A 65 -0.73 -7.37 -4.06
N PHE A 66 0.14 -8.29 -4.50
CA PHE A 66 1.21 -7.95 -5.46
C PHE A 66 0.68 -7.62 -6.86
N GLY A 67 -0.30 -8.38 -7.35
CA GLY A 67 -0.85 -8.28 -8.69
C GLY A 67 -1.42 -6.88 -8.96
N PRO A 68 -2.49 -6.47 -8.26
CA PRO A 68 -3.15 -5.18 -8.50
C PRO A 68 -2.32 -3.94 -8.18
N LEU A 69 -1.30 -4.06 -7.31
CA LEU A 69 -0.61 -2.89 -6.77
C LEU A 69 0.75 -2.62 -7.41
N PHE A 70 1.46 -3.64 -7.87
CA PHE A 70 2.89 -3.49 -8.21
C PHE A 70 3.29 -4.11 -9.55
N THR A 71 2.38 -4.81 -10.24
CA THR A 71 2.64 -5.26 -11.62
C THR A 71 2.61 -4.08 -12.60
N CYS A 72 3.30 -4.26 -13.73
CA CYS A 72 3.34 -3.27 -14.81
C CYS A 72 1.96 -3.07 -15.46
N ALA A 73 1.15 -4.13 -15.53
CA ALA A 73 -0.23 -4.06 -16.03
C ALA A 73 -1.14 -3.18 -15.16
N SER A 74 -0.77 -2.95 -13.90
CA SER A 74 -1.53 -2.13 -12.96
C SER A 74 -1.19 -0.63 -13.03
N LEU A 75 -0.24 -0.23 -13.89
CA LEU A 75 0.06 1.17 -14.16
C LEU A 75 -1.19 1.91 -14.67
N GLY A 76 -1.35 3.15 -14.22
CA GLY A 76 -2.56 3.94 -14.51
C GLY A 76 -3.82 3.43 -13.79
N GLY A 77 -3.72 2.38 -12.98
CA GLY A 77 -4.78 1.87 -12.10
C GLY A 77 -4.37 1.99 -10.62
N SER A 78 -4.47 0.87 -9.89
CA SER A 78 -4.19 0.79 -8.46
C SER A 78 -2.70 0.86 -8.11
N ASN A 79 -1.79 0.75 -9.09
CA ASN A 79 -0.37 0.99 -8.91
C ASN A 79 -0.10 2.48 -8.68
N SER A 80 -0.19 2.86 -7.41
CA SER A 80 0.02 4.23 -6.93
C SER A 80 1.51 4.60 -6.92
N ALA A 81 2.42 3.62 -6.93
CA ALA A 81 3.86 3.82 -6.96
C ALA A 81 4.37 4.28 -8.33
N LYS A 82 3.58 4.11 -9.40
CA LYS A 82 4.01 4.34 -10.79
C LYS A 82 5.28 3.55 -11.14
N TRP A 83 5.43 2.40 -10.49
CA TRP A 83 6.62 1.57 -10.59
C TRP A 83 6.34 0.37 -11.51
N CYS A 84 7.25 0.10 -12.43
CA CYS A 84 7.24 -1.10 -13.26
C CYS A 84 8.66 -1.63 -13.37
N TYR A 85 8.89 -2.77 -12.73
CA TYR A 85 10.17 -3.47 -12.78
C TYR A 85 9.94 -4.86 -13.37
N LYS A 86 10.50 -5.09 -14.56
CA LYS A 86 10.21 -6.30 -15.36
C LYS A 86 10.52 -7.62 -14.64
N PRO A 87 11.63 -7.76 -13.89
CA PRO A 87 11.89 -8.99 -13.15
C PRO A 87 10.83 -9.29 -12.08
N PHE A 88 10.35 -8.27 -11.38
CA PHE A 88 9.26 -8.43 -10.41
C PHE A 88 7.95 -8.80 -11.11
N ASP A 89 7.61 -8.09 -12.20
CA ASP A 89 6.39 -8.34 -13.00
C ASP A 89 6.33 -9.79 -13.48
N GLN A 90 7.42 -10.30 -14.05
CA GLN A 90 7.54 -11.69 -14.50
C GLN A 90 7.40 -12.69 -13.36
N LEU A 91 8.05 -12.44 -12.22
CA LEU A 91 7.97 -13.30 -11.05
C LEU A 91 6.55 -13.41 -10.49
N ILE A 92 5.82 -12.29 -10.43
CA ILE A 92 4.42 -12.30 -9.96
C ILE A 92 3.49 -13.03 -10.93
N LEU A 93 3.69 -12.86 -12.24
CA LEU A 93 2.92 -13.60 -13.25
C LEU A 93 3.18 -15.11 -13.16
N GLN A 94 4.43 -15.54 -12.96
CA GLN A 94 4.76 -16.94 -12.75
C GLN A 94 4.16 -17.49 -11.45
N ALA A 95 4.25 -16.74 -10.35
CA ALA A 95 3.71 -17.16 -9.05
C ALA A 95 2.17 -17.32 -9.06
N ARG A 96 1.48 -16.63 -9.97
CA ARG A 96 0.04 -16.76 -10.18
C ARG A 96 -0.34 -18.06 -10.90
N GLU A 97 0.51 -18.54 -11.80
CA GLU A 97 0.27 -19.77 -12.58
C GLU A 97 0.86 -21.03 -11.93
N GLU A 98 1.75 -20.87 -10.95
CA GLU A 98 2.35 -21.98 -10.20
C GLU A 98 1.32 -22.64 -9.26
N ASN A 99 1.27 -23.98 -9.27
CA ASN A 99 0.35 -24.76 -8.45
C ASN A 99 1.02 -25.35 -7.20
N ASP A 100 2.36 -25.51 -7.22
CA ASP A 100 3.12 -25.95 -6.07
C ASP A 100 3.19 -24.83 -5.03
N HIS A 101 2.58 -25.09 -3.86
CA HIS A 101 2.51 -24.10 -2.79
C HIS A 101 3.88 -23.65 -2.28
N ALA A 102 4.86 -24.56 -2.17
CA ALA A 102 6.19 -24.22 -1.66
C ALA A 102 6.95 -23.33 -2.65
N LYS A 103 6.84 -23.62 -3.95
CA LYS A 103 7.41 -22.76 -5.01
C LYS A 103 6.74 -21.39 -5.04
N ARG A 104 5.41 -21.33 -4.96
CA ARG A 104 4.68 -20.04 -4.86
C ARG A 104 5.17 -19.19 -3.69
N VAL A 105 5.32 -19.81 -2.51
CA VAL A 105 5.82 -19.12 -1.31
C VAL A 105 7.22 -18.57 -1.55
N ALA A 106 8.14 -19.36 -2.11
CA ALA A 106 9.49 -18.90 -2.42
C ALA A 106 9.50 -17.72 -3.40
N MET A 107 8.65 -17.75 -4.43
CA MET A 107 8.50 -16.65 -5.39
C MET A 107 7.99 -15.37 -4.71
N TYR A 108 6.96 -15.45 -3.86
CA TYR A 108 6.47 -14.26 -3.14
C TYR A 108 7.45 -13.74 -2.07
N GLN A 109 8.29 -14.59 -1.49
CA GLN A 109 9.39 -14.15 -0.63
C GLN A 109 10.44 -13.37 -1.43
N GLN A 110 10.82 -13.88 -2.60
CA GLN A 110 11.74 -13.17 -3.50
C GLN A 110 11.13 -11.85 -3.99
N ALA A 111 9.83 -11.80 -4.26
CA ALA A 111 9.13 -10.57 -4.61
C ALA A 111 9.20 -9.52 -3.48
N GLN A 112 9.08 -9.93 -2.21
CA GLN A 112 9.26 -9.04 -1.07
C GLN A 112 10.68 -8.48 -0.97
N VAL A 113 11.70 -9.30 -1.25
CA VAL A 113 13.11 -8.84 -1.31
C VAL A 113 13.28 -7.79 -2.42
N MET A 114 12.77 -8.05 -3.62
CA MET A 114 12.83 -7.08 -4.72
C MET A 114 12.14 -5.76 -4.36
N MET A 115 10.99 -5.80 -3.70
CA MET A 115 10.30 -4.60 -3.22
C MET A 115 11.06 -3.88 -2.11
N HIS A 116 11.72 -4.61 -1.21
CA HIS A 116 12.58 -4.01 -0.20
C HIS A 116 13.73 -3.22 -0.85
N ASP A 117 14.42 -3.83 -1.81
CA ASP A 117 15.59 -3.24 -2.46
C ASP A 117 15.23 -2.06 -3.37
N GLN A 118 14.11 -2.16 -4.09
CA GLN A 118 13.67 -1.13 -5.05
C GLN A 118 12.81 -0.03 -4.40
N MET A 119 12.35 -0.24 -3.16
CA MET A 119 11.52 0.69 -2.38
C MET A 119 10.36 1.36 -3.17
N PRO A 120 9.56 0.65 -3.99
CA PRO A 120 8.44 1.29 -4.71
C PRO A 120 7.35 1.80 -3.74
N ALA A 121 7.30 1.21 -2.54
CA ALA A 121 6.51 1.69 -1.42
C ALA A 121 7.18 1.28 -0.10
N MET A 122 7.03 2.11 0.92
CA MET A 122 7.38 1.81 2.29
C MET A 122 6.18 1.18 3.00
N MET A 123 6.37 -0.02 3.54
CA MET A 123 5.36 -0.73 4.33
C MET A 123 5.38 -0.20 5.76
N ILE A 124 4.30 0.47 6.18
CA ILE A 124 4.28 1.21 7.46
C ILE A 124 3.68 0.35 8.58
N ALA A 125 2.52 -0.25 8.35
CA ALA A 125 1.79 -0.98 9.37
C ALA A 125 0.78 -1.97 8.80
N HIS A 126 0.42 -2.94 9.64
CA HIS A 126 -0.78 -3.76 9.50
C HIS A 126 -1.75 -3.47 10.63
N SER A 127 -3.05 -3.39 10.33
CA SER A 127 -4.06 -3.07 11.33
C SER A 127 -4.87 -4.28 11.79
N THR A 128 -5.41 -4.15 13.00
CA THR A 128 -6.47 -5.03 13.51
C THR A 128 -7.82 -4.41 13.19
N ILE A 129 -8.78 -5.19 12.71
CA ILE A 129 -10.14 -4.72 12.47
C ILE A 129 -10.89 -4.67 13.80
N PHE A 130 -11.51 -3.54 14.10
CA PHE A 130 -12.43 -3.38 15.23
C PHE A 130 -13.83 -3.12 14.70
N GLU A 131 -14.77 -4.02 15.00
CA GLU A 131 -16.19 -3.81 14.77
C GLU A 131 -16.88 -3.59 16.12
N THR A 132 -17.54 -2.44 16.30
CA THR A 132 -18.34 -2.17 17.49
C THR A 132 -19.76 -2.67 17.27
N GLY A 133 -20.13 -3.78 17.92
CA GLY A 133 -21.51 -4.28 17.98
C GLY A 133 -22.23 -3.77 19.23
N ALA A 134 -23.54 -3.53 19.12
CA ALA A 134 -24.39 -3.34 20.30
C ALA A 134 -24.37 -4.61 21.17
N GLN A 135 -24.42 -4.46 22.51
CA GLN A 135 -24.50 -5.61 23.42
C GLN A 135 -25.74 -6.46 23.06
N GLY A 136 -25.52 -7.65 22.49
CA GLY A 136 -26.58 -8.58 22.07
C GLY A 136 -26.40 -9.22 20.69
N SER A 137 -25.45 -8.78 19.85
CA SER A 137 -25.21 -9.41 18.54
C SER A 137 -24.09 -10.48 18.60
N GLU A 138 -24.39 -11.66 19.14
CA GLU A 138 -23.45 -12.80 19.19
C GLU A 138 -23.03 -13.37 17.81
N ARG A 139 -23.58 -12.89 16.70
CA ARG A 139 -23.38 -13.47 15.35
C ARG A 139 -22.20 -12.95 14.54
N LEU A 140 -21.43 -11.96 15.01
CA LEU A 140 -20.34 -11.37 14.24
C LEU A 140 -18.93 -11.91 14.60
N ARG A 141 -18.83 -12.87 15.53
CA ARG A 141 -17.54 -13.30 16.10
C ARG A 141 -16.68 -14.27 15.27
N ASP A 142 -17.23 -14.93 14.24
CA ASP A 142 -16.59 -16.15 13.70
C ASP A 142 -16.12 -16.09 12.24
N ARG A 143 -15.89 -14.90 11.68
CA ARG A 143 -15.16 -14.82 10.41
C ARG A 143 -13.83 -14.09 10.61
N PRO A 144 -12.73 -14.83 10.86
CA PRO A 144 -11.41 -14.29 10.58
C PRO A 144 -11.31 -14.18 9.06
N VAL A 145 -11.90 -13.14 8.48
CA VAL A 145 -11.48 -12.72 7.16
C VAL A 145 -10.03 -12.33 7.37
N ARG A 146 -9.09 -13.12 6.83
CA ARG A 146 -7.66 -12.80 6.78
C ARG A 146 -7.47 -11.61 5.83
N GLN A 147 -8.08 -10.48 6.17
CA GLN A 147 -7.90 -9.20 5.52
C GLN A 147 -6.59 -8.65 6.06
N THR A 148 -5.52 -8.84 5.28
CA THR A 148 -4.28 -8.13 5.52
C THR A 148 -4.50 -6.70 5.04
N HIS A 149 -4.50 -5.79 6.00
CA HIS A 149 -4.56 -4.35 5.77
C HIS A 149 -3.13 -3.84 5.76
N LEU A 150 -2.63 -3.42 4.61
CA LEU A 150 -1.27 -2.87 4.55
C LEU A 150 -1.33 -1.39 4.25
N GLN A 151 -0.80 -0.59 5.17
CA GLN A 151 -0.54 0.82 4.91
C GLN A 151 0.77 0.95 4.12
N THR A 152 0.67 1.58 2.96
CA THR A 152 1.80 1.86 2.07
C THR A 152 2.05 3.37 1.99
N GLY A 153 3.27 3.78 2.29
CA GLY A 153 3.79 5.08 1.91
C GLY A 153 4.41 4.96 0.53
N VAL A 154 3.80 5.52 -0.51
CA VAL A 154 4.45 5.61 -1.82
C VAL A 154 5.56 6.65 -1.73
N VAL A 155 6.80 6.24 -1.97
CA VAL A 155 7.96 7.12 -2.05
C VAL A 155 8.25 7.38 -3.53
N GLY A 156 7.85 8.54 -4.04
CA GLY A 156 8.38 9.04 -5.31
C GLY A 156 9.72 9.77 -5.10
N GLU A 157 10.37 10.08 -6.20
CA GLU A 157 11.67 10.75 -6.25
C GLU A 157 11.60 12.12 -5.52
N ILE A 158 12.21 12.21 -4.33
CA ILE A 158 12.37 13.47 -3.60
C ILE A 158 13.46 14.26 -4.33
N ARG A 159 13.07 15.01 -5.37
CA ARG A 159 14.01 15.94 -6.03
C ARG A 159 14.39 17.03 -5.03
N HIS A 160 15.61 16.93 -4.51
CA HIS A 160 16.25 18.00 -3.79
C HIS A 160 16.30 19.21 -4.74
N ARG A 161 15.53 20.27 -4.46
CA ARG A 161 15.84 21.56 -5.11
C ARG A 161 17.21 21.98 -4.57
N PRO A 162 18.22 22.24 -5.42
CA PRO A 162 19.34 23.05 -5.00
C PRO A 162 18.78 24.43 -4.66
N GLY A 163 19.23 24.98 -3.53
CA GLY A 163 18.96 26.37 -3.15
C GLY A 163 19.73 27.34 -4.03
#